data_AF-A0A918GXS3-F1
#
_entry.id   AF-A0A918GXS3-F1
#
_cell.length_a   1.000
_cell.length_b   1.000
_cell.length_c   1.000
_cell.angle_alpha   90.00
_cell.angle_beta   90.00
_cell.angle_gamma   90.00
#
_symmetry.space_group_name_H-M   'P 1'
#
loop_
_entity.id
_entity.type
_entity.pdbx_description
1 polymer ?
#
loop_
_entity_poly.entity_id
_entity_poly.type
_entity_poly.pdbx_seq_one_letter_code
_entity_poly.pdbx_strand_id
1 'polypeptide(L)'
;MTALLRYQTGLLLRSQRWLPPVLLYVIFLGIGVRVGEPVLGALGWAAAALVPVTAWLVRICLDQEPPAARHVVAAAAGRQRGHLAAVLTAATTTGLLALLATPLVTYVSRPTSADYSAYVAPLPAGLAGAVAAGVAVLTGTALGTLCSRPLVLGRGWSTAATLLGSLLVLVTTGSPAHHAVTALVTGSRDGTVHIPWLALLGAGALAAAAVALACRLTAWRE
;
A
#
# COMPACT_ATOMS: atom_id res chain seq x y z
N MET A 1 17.13 -12.51 8.87
CA MET A 1 16.17 -11.59 8.20
C MET A 1 16.64 -10.15 8.25
N THR A 2 17.05 -9.63 9.41
CA THR A 2 17.51 -8.24 9.58
C THR A 2 18.61 -7.81 8.60
N ALA A 3 19.59 -8.68 8.31
CA ALA A 3 20.64 -8.40 7.32
C ALA A 3 20.09 -8.22 5.90
N LEU A 4 19.13 -9.05 5.48
CA LEU A 4 18.49 -8.92 4.17
C LEU A 4 17.62 -7.65 4.07
N LEU A 5 16.92 -7.30 5.15
CA LEU A 5 16.16 -6.04 5.17
C LEU A 5 17.09 -4.83 5.06
N ARG A 6 18.21 -4.82 5.79
CA ARG A 6 19.24 -3.76 5.66
C ARG A 6 19.82 -3.68 4.26
N TYR A 7 20.06 -4.83 3.63
CA TYR A 7 20.55 -4.90 2.25
C TYR A 7 19.52 -4.34 1.25
N GLN A 8 18.28 -4.82 1.29
CA GLN A 8 17.22 -4.40 0.36
C GLN A 8 16.82 -2.93 0.58
N THR A 9 16.79 -2.44 1.83
CA THR A 9 16.58 -1.01 2.11
C THR A 9 17.75 -0.16 1.59
N GLY A 10 18.99 -0.62 1.77
CA GLY A 10 20.17 0.04 1.23
C GLY A 10 20.15 0.15 -0.30
N LEU A 11 19.74 -0.92 -0.99
CA LEU A 11 19.53 -0.90 -2.45
C LEU A 11 18.44 0.09 -2.86
N LEU A 12 17.29 0.06 -2.17
CA LEU A 12 16.17 0.93 -2.48
C LEU A 12 16.59 2.40 -2.37
N LEU A 13 17.16 2.78 -1.22
CA LEU A 13 17.60 4.15 -0.95
C LEU A 13 18.64 4.64 -1.95
N ARG A 14 19.65 3.82 -2.29
CA ARG A 14 20.71 4.18 -3.24
C ARG A 14 20.21 4.27 -4.68
N SER A 15 19.22 3.46 -5.05
CA SER A 15 18.70 3.44 -6.41
C SER A 15 17.88 4.67 -6.78
N GLN A 16 17.39 5.43 -5.79
CA GLN A 16 16.47 6.58 -5.96
C GLN A 16 15.17 6.23 -6.72
N ARG A 17 14.92 4.94 -7.00
CA ARG A 17 13.72 4.48 -7.73
C ARG A 17 12.45 4.57 -6.89
N TRP A 18 12.58 4.83 -5.59
CA TRP A 18 11.46 5.12 -4.69
C TRP A 18 10.91 6.54 -4.87
N LEU A 19 11.66 7.47 -5.49
CA LEU A 19 11.22 8.85 -5.66
C LEU A 19 9.93 8.96 -6.50
N PRO A 20 9.80 8.35 -7.69
CA PRO A 20 8.59 8.48 -8.50
C PRO A 20 7.28 8.07 -7.78
N PRO A 21 7.16 6.89 -7.14
CA PRO A 21 5.92 6.52 -6.46
C PRO A 21 5.62 7.42 -5.26
N VAL A 22 6.65 7.85 -4.51
CA VAL A 22 6.47 8.75 -3.36
C VAL A 22 6.05 10.15 -3.81
N LEU A 23 6.69 10.69 -4.86
CA LEU A 23 6.31 11.99 -5.43
C LEU A 23 4.88 11.96 -5.98
N LEU A 24 4.49 10.88 -6.67
CA LEU A 24 3.12 10.71 -7.15
C LEU A 24 2.13 10.75 -5.99
N TYR A 25 2.42 10.07 -4.88
CA TYR A 25 1.59 10.11 -3.69
C TYR A 25 1.45 11.52 -3.12
N VAL A 26 2.57 12.24 -2.97
CA VAL A 26 2.60 13.61 -2.45
C VAL A 26 1.81 14.57 -3.36
N ILE A 27 1.99 14.47 -4.68
CA ILE A 27 1.23 15.26 -5.65
C ILE A 27 -0.26 14.96 -5.54
N PHE A 28 -0.63 13.68 -5.45
CA PHE A 28 -2.03 13.26 -5.34
C PHE A 28 -2.70 13.76 -4.06
N LEU A 29 -1.96 13.77 -2.94
CA LEU A 29 -2.40 14.41 -1.70
C LEU A 29 -2.55 15.91 -1.87
N GLY A 30 -1.56 16.60 -2.46
CA GLY A 30 -1.63 18.06 -2.66
C GLY A 30 -2.79 18.51 -3.56
N ILE A 31 -3.24 17.65 -4.49
CA ILE A 31 -4.38 17.93 -5.36
C ILE A 31 -5.71 17.67 -4.65
N GLY A 32 -5.81 16.55 -3.94
CA GLY A 32 -7.10 16.08 -3.41
C GLY A 32 -7.36 16.35 -1.94
N VAL A 33 -6.34 16.74 -1.16
CA VAL A 33 -6.51 17.12 0.25
C VAL A 33 -6.50 18.64 0.39
N ARG A 34 -7.61 19.21 0.83
CA ARG A 34 -7.77 20.65 1.06
C ARG A 34 -7.85 20.98 2.55
N VAL A 35 -7.27 22.11 2.92
CA VAL A 35 -7.32 22.63 4.30
C VAL A 35 -8.78 22.86 4.71
N GLY A 36 -9.18 22.30 5.85
CA GLY A 36 -10.52 22.48 6.42
C GLY A 36 -11.62 21.60 5.83
N GLU A 37 -11.30 20.67 4.94
CA GLU A 37 -12.28 19.69 4.45
C GLU A 37 -12.57 18.58 5.50
N PRO A 38 -13.66 17.81 5.35
CA PRO A 38 -14.05 16.76 6.30
C PRO A 38 -12.99 15.66 6.43
N VAL A 39 -12.56 15.39 7.67
CA VAL A 39 -11.43 14.49 7.98
C VAL A 39 -11.58 13.07 7.44
N LEU A 40 -12.78 12.47 7.51
CA LEU A 40 -12.99 11.10 7.03
C LEU A 40 -12.89 10.99 5.50
N GLY A 41 -13.37 12.00 4.77
CA GLY A 41 -13.25 12.07 3.31
C GLY A 41 -11.79 12.22 2.88
N ALA A 42 -11.06 13.13 3.50
CA ALA A 42 -9.64 13.36 3.23
C ALA A 42 -8.78 12.11 3.50
N LEU A 43 -9.04 11.42 4.62
CA LEU A 43 -8.38 10.16 4.97
C LEU A 43 -8.71 9.03 3.99
N GLY A 44 -9.95 8.98 3.49
CA GLY A 44 -10.35 8.04 2.44
C GLY A 44 -9.58 8.25 1.14
N TRP A 45 -9.44 9.51 0.71
CA TRP A 45 -8.65 9.90 -0.45
C TRP A 45 -7.16 9.54 -0.30
N ALA A 46 -6.59 9.88 0.85
CA ALA A 46 -5.20 9.56 1.19
C ALA A 46 -4.94 8.05 1.23
N ALA A 47 -5.88 7.26 1.74
CA ALA A 47 -5.75 5.81 1.79
C ALA A 47 -5.87 5.16 0.40
N ALA A 48 -6.80 5.63 -0.44
CA ALA A 48 -6.99 5.10 -1.80
C ALA A 48 -5.72 5.19 -2.65
N ALA A 49 -5.00 6.31 -2.56
CA ALA A 49 -3.77 6.54 -3.31
C ALA A 49 -2.59 5.64 -2.89
N LEU A 50 -2.63 5.08 -1.67
CA LEU A 50 -1.57 4.18 -1.19
C LEU A 50 -1.55 2.84 -1.92
N VAL A 51 -2.69 2.37 -2.44
CA VAL A 51 -2.78 1.06 -3.13
C VAL A 51 -1.83 0.98 -4.34
N PRO A 52 -1.92 1.87 -5.35
CA PRO A 52 -1.03 1.84 -6.51
C PRO A 52 0.43 2.16 -6.13
N VAL A 53 0.65 3.05 -5.16
CA VAL A 53 2.00 3.44 -4.68
C VAL A 53 2.71 2.26 -4.06
N THR A 54 2.01 1.50 -3.21
CA THR A 54 2.56 0.29 -2.57
C THR A 54 2.86 -0.78 -3.61
N ALA A 55 1.94 -1.01 -4.56
CA ALA A 55 2.14 -2.00 -5.60
C ALA A 55 3.36 -1.68 -6.48
N TRP A 56 3.56 -0.40 -6.81
CA TRP A 56 4.73 0.07 -7.54
C TRP A 56 6.02 -0.11 -6.74
N LEU A 57 6.04 0.27 -5.45
CA LEU A 57 7.21 0.09 -4.59
C LEU A 57 7.60 -1.38 -4.41
N VAL A 58 6.61 -2.29 -4.27
CA VAL A 58 6.86 -3.74 -4.23
C VAL A 58 7.56 -4.18 -5.50
N ARG A 59 7.07 -3.75 -6.67
CA ARG A 59 7.70 -4.10 -7.95
C ARG A 59 9.12 -3.57 -8.06
N ILE A 60 9.38 -2.33 -7.63
CA ILE A 60 10.74 -1.77 -7.60
C ILE A 60 11.65 -2.65 -6.73
N CYS A 61 11.19 -3.04 -5.54
CA CYS A 61 11.99 -3.87 -4.64
C CYS A 61 12.25 -5.28 -5.19
N LEU A 62 11.32 -5.85 -5.96
CA LEU A 62 11.50 -7.15 -6.60
C LEU A 62 12.42 -7.09 -7.83
N ASP A 63 12.53 -5.93 -8.48
CA ASP A 63 13.34 -5.74 -9.70
C ASP A 63 14.67 -4.99 -9.47
N GLN A 64 14.96 -4.52 -8.25
CA GLN A 64 16.15 -3.69 -7.98
C GLN A 64 17.47 -4.47 -8.01
N GLU A 65 17.43 -5.76 -7.70
CA GLU A 65 18.65 -6.56 -7.56
C GLU A 65 19.16 -7.09 -8.92
N PRO A 66 20.45 -6.91 -9.26
CA PRO A 66 21.05 -7.48 -10.47
C PRO A 66 21.00 -9.02 -10.48
N PRO A 67 20.90 -9.68 -11.65
CA PRO A 67 20.82 -11.14 -11.74
C PRO A 67 21.94 -11.88 -10.99
N ALA A 68 23.19 -11.42 -11.12
CA ALA A 68 24.33 -12.02 -10.43
C ALA A 68 24.19 -11.97 -8.90
N ALA A 69 23.75 -10.84 -8.34
CA ALA A 69 23.56 -10.67 -6.90
C ALA A 69 22.42 -11.57 -6.38
N ARG A 70 21.36 -11.79 -7.16
CA ARG A 70 20.25 -12.70 -6.79
C ARG A 70 20.72 -14.12 -6.57
N HIS A 71 21.65 -14.63 -7.39
CA HIS A 71 22.21 -15.97 -7.20
C HIS A 71 23.03 -16.06 -5.91
N VAL A 72 23.76 -15.01 -5.55
CA VAL A 72 24.50 -14.95 -4.27
C VAL A 72 23.54 -14.93 -3.09
N VAL A 73 22.50 -14.11 -3.11
CA VAL A 73 21.47 -14.07 -2.06
C VAL A 73 20.72 -15.40 -1.95
N ALA A 74 20.41 -16.02 -3.09
CA ALA A 74 19.80 -17.34 -3.16
C ALA A 74 20.68 -18.41 -2.48
N ALA A 75 21.98 -18.43 -2.79
CA ALA A 75 22.94 -19.36 -2.19
C ALA A 75 23.15 -19.10 -0.69
N ALA A 76 23.24 -17.84 -0.27
CA ALA A 76 23.57 -17.47 1.11
C ALA A 76 22.37 -17.57 2.08
N ALA A 77 21.17 -17.21 1.63
CA ALA A 77 20.00 -17.08 2.50
C ALA A 77 18.74 -17.76 2.00
N GLY A 78 18.75 -18.32 0.78
CA GLY A 78 17.59 -18.92 0.13
C GLY A 78 16.73 -17.90 -0.62
N ARG A 79 16.21 -18.31 -1.78
CA ARG A 79 15.40 -17.46 -2.68
C ARG A 79 14.14 -16.89 -2.03
N GLN A 80 13.39 -17.73 -1.33
CA GLN A 80 12.15 -17.33 -0.66
C GLN A 80 12.37 -16.19 0.33
N ARG A 81 13.46 -16.28 1.10
CA ARG A 81 13.86 -15.29 2.09
C ARG A 81 14.31 -13.98 1.45
N GLY A 82 14.98 -14.02 0.29
CA GLY A 82 15.30 -12.85 -0.52
C GLY A 82 14.05 -12.14 -1.05
N HIS A 83 13.11 -12.90 -1.62
CA HIS A 83 11.84 -12.37 -2.12
C HIS A 83 11.00 -11.73 -1.00
N LEU A 84 10.85 -12.44 0.12
CA LEU A 84 10.13 -11.94 1.30
C LEU A 84 10.78 -10.67 1.86
N ALA A 85 12.12 -10.60 1.90
CA ALA A 85 12.81 -9.39 2.35
C ALA A 85 12.48 -8.19 1.45
N ALA A 86 12.48 -8.36 0.12
CA ALA A 86 12.12 -7.30 -0.82
C ALA A 86 10.66 -6.81 -0.64
N VAL A 87 9.71 -7.73 -0.46
CA VAL A 87 8.30 -7.36 -0.21
C VAL A 87 8.16 -6.63 1.13
N LEU A 88 8.80 -7.13 2.20
CA LEU A 88 8.78 -6.47 3.50
C LEU A 88 9.41 -5.09 3.46
N THR A 89 10.49 -4.89 2.69
CA THR A 89 11.08 -3.54 2.54
C THR A 89 10.14 -2.56 1.86
N ALA A 90 9.39 -2.99 0.84
CA ALA A 90 8.39 -2.14 0.20
C ALA A 90 7.20 -1.85 1.12
N ALA A 91 6.69 -2.88 1.80
CA ALA A 91 5.57 -2.76 2.74
C ALA A 91 5.92 -1.82 3.90
N THR A 92 7.11 -1.96 4.49
CA THR A 92 7.59 -1.09 5.58
C THR A 92 7.80 0.34 5.10
N THR A 93 8.40 0.55 3.93
CA THR A 93 8.59 1.89 3.35
C THR A 93 7.25 2.59 3.12
N THR A 94 6.27 1.88 2.55
CA THR A 94 4.94 2.46 2.30
C THR A 94 4.12 2.61 3.57
N GLY A 95 4.31 1.72 4.55
CA GLY A 95 3.74 1.86 5.89
C GLY A 95 4.26 3.10 6.62
N LEU A 96 5.55 3.42 6.51
CA LEU A 96 6.11 4.67 7.04
C LEU A 96 5.52 5.90 6.36
N LEU A 97 5.37 5.86 5.03
CA LEU A 97 4.70 6.92 4.27
C LEU A 97 3.26 7.14 4.77
N ALA A 98 2.50 6.06 4.96
CA ALA A 98 1.15 6.10 5.51
C ALA A 98 1.11 6.68 6.94
N LEU A 99 2.02 6.22 7.82
CA LEU A 99 2.15 6.69 9.20
C LEU A 99 2.46 8.19 9.29
N LEU A 100 3.17 8.75 8.31
CA LEU A 100 3.43 10.19 8.23
C LEU A 100 2.25 10.97 7.61
N ALA A 101 1.60 10.40 6.60
CA ALA A 101 0.53 11.07 5.88
C ALA A 101 -0.78 11.14 6.69
N THR A 102 -1.17 10.07 7.38
CA THR A 102 -2.40 10.02 8.18
C THR A 102 -2.50 11.15 9.22
N PRO A 103 -1.50 11.38 10.10
CA PRO A 103 -1.58 12.48 11.07
C PRO A 103 -1.55 13.85 10.40
N LEU A 104 -0.78 14.01 9.32
CA LEU A 104 -0.73 15.26 8.55
C LEU A 104 -2.11 15.61 7.97
N VAL A 105 -2.76 14.66 7.31
CA VAL A 105 -4.11 14.84 6.77
C VAL A 105 -5.10 15.12 7.90
N THR A 106 -5.02 14.35 9.00
CA THR A 106 -5.88 14.57 10.18
C THR A 106 -5.73 15.98 10.77
N TYR A 107 -4.51 16.53 10.78
CA TYR A 107 -4.22 17.86 11.29
C TYR A 107 -4.74 18.99 10.37
N VAL A 108 -4.66 18.78 9.05
CA VAL A 108 -5.08 19.77 8.05
C VAL A 108 -6.59 19.78 7.82
N SER A 109 -7.26 18.64 8.05
CA SER A 109 -8.70 18.47 7.91
C SER A 109 -9.50 18.96 9.12
N ARG A 110 -10.78 19.23 8.91
CA ARG A 110 -11.71 19.65 9.96
C ARG A 110 -12.37 18.44 10.62
N PRO A 111 -12.54 18.42 11.96
CA PRO A 111 -13.19 17.34 12.70
C PRO A 111 -14.72 17.38 12.57
N THR A 112 -15.22 17.33 11.33
CA THR A 112 -16.65 17.42 11.01
C THR A 112 -17.07 16.34 10.01
N SER A 113 -18.37 16.03 9.98
CA SER A 113 -19.01 15.25 8.93
C SER A 113 -18.97 15.98 7.57
N ALA A 114 -19.36 15.27 6.50
CA ALA A 114 -19.38 15.79 5.13
C ALA A 114 -20.27 17.03 4.98
N ASP A 115 -21.41 17.06 5.69
CA ASP A 115 -22.37 18.16 5.68
C ASP A 115 -22.06 19.23 6.74
N TYR A 116 -20.91 19.14 7.42
CA TYR A 116 -20.50 20.03 8.52
C TYR A 116 -21.49 20.10 9.70
N SER A 117 -22.38 19.12 9.80
CA SER A 117 -23.50 19.07 10.75
C SER A 117 -23.14 18.38 12.06
N ALA A 118 -22.20 17.44 12.03
CA ALA A 118 -21.81 16.62 13.18
C ALA A 118 -20.31 16.76 13.47
N TYR A 119 -19.97 16.83 14.75
CA TYR A 119 -18.58 16.79 15.21
C TYR A 119 -18.07 15.35 15.16
N VAL A 120 -16.91 15.16 14.54
CA VAL A 120 -16.23 13.87 14.45
C VAL A 120 -14.94 13.96 15.25
N ALA A 121 -14.83 13.18 16.32
CA ALA A 121 -13.65 13.20 17.16
C ALA A 121 -12.39 12.83 16.35
N PRO A 122 -11.30 13.62 16.42
CA PRO A 122 -10.13 13.47 15.56
C PRO A 122 -9.35 12.19 15.86
N LEU A 123 -9.33 11.72 17.11
CA LEU A 123 -8.60 10.51 17.50
C LEU A 123 -9.23 9.23 16.90
N PRO A 124 -10.55 8.96 17.06
CA PRO A 124 -11.20 7.86 16.35
C PRO A 124 -11.10 7.97 14.82
N ALA A 125 -11.22 9.17 14.25
CA ALA A 125 -11.08 9.39 12.82
C ALA A 125 -9.67 9.04 12.32
N GLY A 126 -8.64 9.49 13.03
CA GLY A 126 -7.24 9.16 12.74
C GLY A 126 -6.97 7.66 12.83
N LEU A 127 -7.55 6.95 13.82
CA LEU A 127 -7.46 5.50 13.92
C LEU A 127 -8.15 4.80 12.74
N ALA A 128 -9.34 5.23 12.34
CA ALA A 128 -10.04 4.68 11.17
C ALA A 128 -9.22 4.90 9.88
N GLY A 129 -8.63 6.09 9.71
CA GLY A 129 -7.72 6.40 8.61
C GLY A 129 -6.45 5.56 8.63
N ALA A 130 -5.83 5.34 9.79
CA ALA A 130 -4.65 4.49 9.93
C ALA A 130 -4.95 3.03 9.57
N VAL A 131 -6.09 2.50 10.02
CA VAL A 131 -6.55 1.15 9.66
C VAL A 131 -6.78 1.06 8.15
N ALA A 132 -7.49 2.03 7.55
CA ALA A 132 -7.73 2.06 6.11
C ALA A 132 -6.43 2.16 5.30
N ALA A 133 -5.47 2.95 5.76
CA ALA A 133 -4.14 3.01 5.16
C ALA A 133 -3.41 1.66 5.26
N GLY A 134 -3.51 0.97 6.39
CA GLY A 134 -3.02 -0.39 6.57
C GLY A 134 -3.65 -1.38 5.57
N VAL A 135 -4.98 -1.31 5.38
CA VAL A 135 -5.69 -2.11 4.37
C VAL A 135 -5.16 -1.80 2.97
N ALA A 136 -4.98 -0.52 2.65
CA ALA A 136 -4.47 -0.09 1.34
C ALA A 136 -3.05 -0.59 1.07
N VAL A 137 -2.16 -0.52 2.08
CA VAL A 137 -0.80 -1.06 1.99
C VAL A 137 -0.85 -2.57 1.77
N LEU A 138 -1.59 -3.33 2.59
CA LEU A 138 -1.69 -4.78 2.45
C LEU A 138 -2.24 -5.18 1.07
N THR A 139 -3.30 -4.53 0.62
CA THR A 139 -3.91 -4.81 -0.69
C THR A 139 -2.97 -4.43 -1.85
N GLY A 140 -2.29 -3.29 -1.74
CA GLY A 140 -1.25 -2.89 -2.68
C GLY A 140 -0.05 -3.84 -2.69
N THR A 141 0.33 -4.43 -1.54
CA THR A 141 1.38 -5.46 -1.52
C THR A 141 0.96 -6.74 -2.24
N ALA A 142 -0.29 -7.19 -2.05
CA ALA A 142 -0.84 -8.33 -2.76
C ALA A 142 -0.84 -8.07 -4.28
N LEU A 143 -1.32 -6.91 -4.72
CA LEU A 143 -1.28 -6.50 -6.13
C LEU A 143 0.15 -6.45 -6.68
N GLY A 144 1.07 -5.80 -5.98
CA GLY A 144 2.45 -5.67 -6.42
C GLY A 144 3.19 -7.01 -6.54
N THR A 145 2.90 -7.96 -5.63
CA THR A 145 3.48 -9.31 -5.70
C THR A 145 2.90 -10.13 -6.85
N LEU A 146 1.58 -10.08 -7.06
CA LEU A 146 0.91 -10.79 -8.15
C LEU A 146 1.23 -10.22 -9.54
N CYS A 147 1.37 -8.88 -9.66
CA CYS A 147 1.71 -8.21 -10.92
C CYS A 147 3.21 -8.20 -11.23
N SER A 148 4.04 -8.82 -10.36
CA SER A 148 5.49 -8.93 -10.56
C SER A 148 5.85 -10.02 -11.57
N ARG A 149 7.15 -10.15 -11.85
CA ARG A 149 7.71 -10.77 -13.05
C ARG A 149 7.52 -12.29 -13.28
N PRO A 150 6.89 -13.12 -12.41
CA PRO A 150 6.50 -14.45 -12.87
C PRO A 150 5.21 -14.49 -13.72
N LEU A 151 4.41 -13.42 -13.77
CA LEU A 151 3.09 -13.41 -14.46
C LEU A 151 2.97 -12.41 -15.63
N VAL A 152 3.74 -11.32 -15.65
CA VAL A 152 3.68 -10.32 -16.72
C VAL A 152 5.05 -10.16 -17.39
N LEU A 153 5.20 -10.77 -18.58
CA LEU A 153 6.46 -10.84 -19.34
C LEU A 153 6.91 -9.49 -19.93
N GLY A 154 6.07 -8.45 -19.91
CA GLY A 154 6.37 -7.12 -20.47
C GLY A 154 6.54 -6.01 -19.42
N ARG A 155 7.65 -5.26 -19.47
CA ARG A 155 7.92 -4.09 -18.60
C ARG A 155 6.82 -3.02 -18.65
N GLY A 156 6.25 -2.75 -19.84
CA GLY A 156 5.15 -1.80 -20.05
C GLY A 156 3.75 -2.34 -19.74
N TRP A 157 3.53 -3.65 -19.89
CA TRP A 157 2.25 -4.28 -19.54
C TRP A 157 2.04 -4.37 -18.04
N SER A 158 3.11 -4.53 -17.27
CA SER A 158 3.02 -4.61 -15.81
C SER A 158 2.64 -3.25 -15.19
N THR A 159 3.00 -2.10 -15.77
CA THR A 159 2.50 -0.79 -15.30
C THR A 159 1.01 -0.63 -15.58
N ALA A 160 0.56 -1.02 -16.78
CA ALA A 160 -0.87 -1.01 -17.13
C ALA A 160 -1.68 -1.97 -16.26
N ALA A 161 -1.17 -3.18 -15.99
CA ALA A 161 -1.80 -4.15 -15.10
C ALA A 161 -1.83 -3.69 -13.65
N THR A 162 -0.82 -2.96 -13.18
CA THR A 162 -0.81 -2.39 -11.82
C THR A 162 -1.86 -1.28 -11.70
N LEU A 163 -1.95 -0.40 -12.71
CA LEU A 163 -2.96 0.66 -12.77
C LEU A 163 -4.38 0.07 -12.86
N LEU A 164 -4.64 -0.81 -13.83
CA LEU A 164 -5.94 -1.47 -13.98
C LEU A 164 -6.29 -2.34 -12.79
N GLY A 165 -5.32 -3.06 -12.21
CA GLY A 165 -5.50 -3.87 -11.01
C GLY A 165 -5.83 -3.03 -9.78
N SER A 166 -5.14 -1.89 -9.60
CA SER A 166 -5.46 -0.94 -8.54
C SER A 166 -6.86 -0.35 -8.70
N LEU A 167 -7.25 -0.01 -9.92
CA LEU A 167 -8.59 0.48 -10.23
C LEU A 167 -9.65 -0.59 -9.97
N LEU A 168 -9.43 -1.81 -10.44
CA LEU A 168 -10.34 -2.94 -10.21
C LEU A 168 -10.48 -3.26 -8.74
N VAL A 169 -9.39 -3.28 -7.98
CA VAL A 169 -9.45 -3.46 -6.53
C VAL A 169 -10.25 -2.32 -5.89
N LEU A 170 -10.08 -1.08 -6.32
CA LEU A 170 -10.81 0.02 -5.71
C LEU A 170 -12.31 0.04 -6.07
N VAL A 171 -12.68 -0.48 -7.24
CA VAL A 171 -14.05 -0.44 -7.78
C VAL A 171 -14.85 -1.72 -7.49
N THR A 172 -14.19 -2.87 -7.30
CA THR A 172 -14.89 -4.14 -7.05
C THR A 172 -15.43 -4.19 -5.62
N THR A 173 -16.74 -4.39 -5.53
CA THR A 173 -17.48 -4.40 -4.25
C THR A 173 -17.01 -5.47 -3.27
N GLY A 174 -16.37 -6.55 -3.74
CA GLY A 174 -15.81 -7.61 -2.89
C GLY A 174 -14.39 -7.35 -2.38
N SER A 175 -13.76 -6.22 -2.72
CA SER A 175 -12.38 -5.95 -2.31
C SER A 175 -12.32 -5.32 -0.91
N PRO A 176 -11.32 -5.69 -0.08
CA PRO A 176 -11.16 -5.09 1.24
C PRO A 176 -10.81 -3.60 1.17
N ALA A 177 -10.09 -3.16 0.14
CA ALA A 177 -9.76 -1.75 -0.06
C ALA A 177 -11.02 -0.92 -0.38
N HIS A 178 -11.91 -1.45 -1.23
CA HIS A 178 -13.19 -0.84 -1.51
C HIS A 178 -14.02 -0.70 -0.22
N HIS A 179 -14.13 -1.78 0.57
CA HIS A 179 -14.86 -1.72 1.84
C HIS A 179 -14.28 -0.71 2.83
N ALA A 180 -12.95 -0.61 2.95
CA ALA A 180 -12.32 0.36 3.85
C ALA A 180 -12.58 1.81 3.41
N VAL A 181 -12.49 2.11 2.11
CA VAL A 181 -12.78 3.44 1.57
C VAL A 181 -14.27 3.76 1.70
N THR A 182 -15.15 2.82 1.35
CA THR A 182 -16.60 2.99 1.44
C THR A 182 -17.01 3.22 2.89
N ALA A 183 -16.44 2.52 3.87
CA ALA A 183 -16.72 2.73 5.30
C ALA A 183 -16.32 4.14 5.78
N LEU A 184 -15.21 4.70 5.28
CA LEU A 184 -14.82 6.09 5.58
C LEU A 184 -15.77 7.09 4.91
N VAL A 185 -16.18 6.83 3.66
CA VAL A 185 -17.11 7.71 2.93
C VAL A 185 -18.50 7.69 3.55
N THR A 186 -19.04 6.51 3.90
CA THR A 186 -20.33 6.40 4.59
C THR A 186 -20.26 6.98 5.99
N GLY A 187 -19.19 6.70 6.74
CA GLY A 187 -18.97 7.30 8.05
C GLY A 187 -18.86 8.83 8.01
N SER A 188 -18.29 9.38 6.93
CA SER A 188 -18.25 10.83 6.71
C SER A 188 -19.65 11.42 6.48
N ARG A 189 -20.55 10.70 5.80
CA ARG A 189 -21.94 11.14 5.57
C ARG A 189 -22.77 11.05 6.84
N ASP A 190 -22.67 9.94 7.55
CA ASP A 190 -23.48 9.65 8.72
C ASP A 190 -22.93 10.31 10.00
N GLY A 191 -21.72 10.88 9.95
CA GLY A 191 -21.03 11.45 11.11
C GLY A 191 -20.56 10.40 12.13
N THR A 192 -20.50 9.13 11.73
CA THR A 192 -20.16 7.99 12.58
C THR A 192 -18.82 7.38 12.18
N VAL A 193 -17.98 7.08 13.16
CA VAL A 193 -16.66 6.48 12.90
C VAL A 193 -16.76 4.97 12.93
N HIS A 194 -16.68 4.34 11.76
CA HIS A 194 -16.61 2.89 11.61
C HIS A 194 -15.17 2.47 11.34
N ILE A 195 -14.63 1.59 12.19
CA ILE A 195 -13.27 1.05 12.02
C ILE A 195 -13.37 -0.26 11.21
N PRO A 196 -12.76 -0.36 10.01
CA PRO A 196 -12.95 -1.50 9.13
C PRO A 196 -12.01 -2.68 9.48
N TRP A 197 -12.20 -3.29 10.66
CA TRP A 197 -11.38 -4.42 11.15
C TRP A 197 -11.48 -5.66 10.26
N LEU A 198 -12.65 -5.99 9.67
CA LEU A 198 -12.77 -7.09 8.71
C LEU A 198 -11.94 -6.86 7.46
N ALA A 199 -11.96 -5.63 6.93
CA ALA A 199 -11.21 -5.30 5.74
C ALA A 199 -9.70 -5.46 6.00
N LEU A 200 -9.24 -5.11 7.20
CA LEU A 200 -7.86 -5.33 7.61
C LEU A 200 -7.49 -6.82 7.68
N LEU A 201 -8.34 -7.65 8.29
CA LEU A 201 -8.12 -9.10 8.35
C LEU A 201 -8.14 -9.73 6.96
N GLY A 202 -9.10 -9.35 6.12
CA GLY A 202 -9.22 -9.82 4.75
C GLY A 202 -8.02 -9.42 3.89
N ALA A 203 -7.57 -8.17 3.99
CA ALA A 203 -6.37 -7.71 3.29
C ALA A 203 -5.10 -8.39 3.80
N GLY A 204 -5.00 -8.63 5.11
CA GLY A 204 -3.89 -9.39 5.71
C GLY A 204 -3.82 -10.82 5.19
N ALA A 205 -4.97 -11.51 5.14
CA ALA A 205 -5.06 -12.87 4.59
C ALA A 205 -4.70 -12.91 3.10
N LEU A 206 -5.21 -11.96 2.30
CA LEU A 206 -4.89 -11.85 0.88
C LEU A 206 -3.42 -11.56 0.63
N ALA A 207 -2.83 -10.63 1.37
CA ALA A 207 -1.40 -10.32 1.28
C ALA A 207 -0.54 -11.52 1.66
N ALA A 208 -0.88 -12.20 2.75
CA ALA A 208 -0.18 -13.41 3.19
C ALA A 208 -0.27 -14.53 2.15
N ALA A 209 -1.46 -14.77 1.58
CA ALA A 209 -1.67 -15.77 0.54
C ALA A 209 -0.88 -15.43 -0.74
N ALA A 210 -0.93 -14.17 -1.20
CA ALA A 210 -0.21 -13.72 -2.38
C ALA A 210 1.32 -13.86 -2.20
N VAL A 211 1.85 -13.43 -1.05
CA VAL A 211 3.28 -13.56 -0.72
C VAL A 211 3.67 -15.03 -0.60
N ALA A 212 2.85 -15.87 0.04
CA ALA A 212 3.12 -17.30 0.16
C ALA A 212 3.15 -17.99 -1.21
N LEU A 213 2.19 -17.66 -2.10
CA LEU A 213 2.15 -18.15 -3.48
C LEU A 213 3.38 -17.70 -4.27
N ALA A 214 3.76 -16.43 -4.17
CA ALA A 214 4.95 -15.89 -4.85
C ALA A 214 6.25 -16.54 -4.34
N CYS A 215 6.40 -16.71 -3.02
CA CYS A 215 7.52 -17.44 -2.41
C CYS A 215 7.56 -18.91 -2.85
N ARG A 216 6.40 -19.56 -3.01
CA ARG A 216 6.35 -20.92 -3.57
C ARG A 216 6.78 -20.92 -5.04
N LEU A 217 6.21 -20.08 -5.89
CA LEU A 217 6.53 -20.06 -7.32
C LEU A 217 8.00 -19.73 -7.61
N THR A 218 8.61 -18.82 -6.83
CA THR A 218 10.05 -18.48 -6.95
C THR A 218 10.98 -19.62 -6.53
N ALA A 219 10.50 -20.57 -5.74
CA ALA A 219 11.25 -21.78 -5.41
C ALA A 219 11.19 -22.86 -6.52
N TRP A 220 10.24 -22.76 -7.46
CA TRP A 220 9.97 -23.81 -8.45
C TRP A 220 10.40 -23.49 -9.89
N ARG A 221 10.57 -22.20 -10.25
CA ARG A 221 10.69 -21.77 -11.66
C ARG A 221 12.08 -21.31 -12.13
N GLU A 222 13.11 -21.39 -11.29
CA GLU A 222 14.49 -21.04 -11.65
C GLU A 222 15.48 -21.97 -10.94
#